data_AF-K0VYZ1-F1
#
_entry.id   AF-K0VYZ1-F1
#
_cell.length_a   1.000
_cell.length_b   1.000
_cell.length_c   1.000
_cell.angle_alpha   90.00
_cell.angle_beta   90.00
_cell.angle_gamma   90.00
#
_symmetry.space_group_name_H-M   'P 1'
#
loop_
_entity.id
_entity.type
_entity.pdbx_description
1 polymer ?
#
loop_
_entity_poly.entity_id
_entity_poly.type
_entity_poly.pdbx_seq_one_letter_code
_entity_poly.pdbx_strand_id
1 'polypeptide(L)'
;NSFKKVGLIEYPGPGLWALVFIATDAKGEIASKFNAMGQDMVAVFLPPTPVPTAGFLVFVPREKIVLLDMSPEDAAKFLISGGLVAPEHKPSEPKQKHLPRPKPVAVSKAD
;
A
#
# COMPACT_ATOMS: atom_id res chain seq x y z
N ASN A 1 20.48 -3.11 1.75
CA ASN A 1 19.51 -2.28 2.50
C ASN A 1 18.44 -1.78 1.53
N SER A 2 17.68 -2.70 0.92
CA SER A 2 16.67 -2.43 -0.10
C SER A 2 15.28 -2.64 0.49
N PHE A 3 14.28 -1.93 -0.02
CA PHE A 3 12.88 -2.25 0.26
C PHE A 3 12.64 -3.72 -0.10
N LYS A 4 11.90 -4.44 0.74
CA LYS A 4 11.69 -5.89 0.53
C LYS A 4 10.36 -6.21 -0.15
N LYS A 5 9.41 -5.28 -0.12
CA LYS A 5 8.03 -5.49 -0.55
C LYS A 5 7.46 -4.21 -1.13
N VAL A 6 6.48 -4.39 -2.01
CA VAL A 6 5.72 -3.32 -2.65
C VAL A 6 4.26 -3.49 -2.25
N GLY A 7 3.52 -2.38 -2.16
CA GLY A 7 2.09 -2.41 -1.88
C GLY A 7 1.33 -1.28 -2.55
N LEU A 8 0.01 -1.36 -2.49
CA LEU A 8 -0.92 -0.28 -2.81
C LEU A 8 -1.57 0.24 -1.53
N ILE A 9 -1.79 1.55 -1.48
CA ILE A 9 -2.54 2.23 -0.44
C ILE A 9 -3.58 3.16 -1.06
N GLU A 10 -4.69 3.41 -0.37
CA GLU A 10 -5.59 4.48 -0.77
C GLU A 10 -5.00 5.85 -0.40
N TYR A 11 -4.69 6.66 -1.40
CA TYR A 11 -4.09 7.98 -1.25
C TYR A 11 -4.30 8.83 -2.52
N PRO A 12 -4.63 10.13 -2.43
CA PRO A 12 -4.84 10.89 -1.18
C PRO A 12 -6.24 10.72 -0.58
N GLY A 13 -7.12 9.95 -1.21
CA GLY A 13 -8.49 9.75 -0.73
C GLY A 13 -9.11 8.43 -1.22
N PRO A 14 -10.34 8.13 -0.77
CA PRO A 14 -11.01 6.87 -1.10
C PRO A 14 -11.14 6.64 -2.61
N GLY A 15 -10.85 5.41 -3.05
CA GLY A 15 -10.91 5.03 -4.46
C GLY A 15 -9.72 5.50 -5.32
N LEU A 16 -8.80 6.30 -4.77
CA LEU A 16 -7.53 6.66 -5.42
C LEU A 16 -6.40 5.84 -4.80
N TRP A 17 -5.59 5.19 -5.64
CA TRP A 17 -4.58 4.26 -5.19
C TRP A 17 -3.18 4.70 -5.59
N ALA A 18 -2.25 4.56 -4.65
CA ALA A 18 -0.84 4.85 -4.85
C ALA A 18 0.00 3.60 -4.62
N LEU A 19 1.00 3.39 -5.48
CA LEU A 19 2.03 2.38 -5.29
C LEU A 19 3.08 2.89 -4.31
N VAL A 20 3.45 2.04 -3.35
CA VAL A 20 4.42 2.37 -2.30
C VAL A 20 5.42 1.25 -2.07
N PHE A 21 6.61 1.62 -1.62
CA PHE A 21 7.63 0.68 -1.18
C PHE A 21 7.59 0.52 0.33
N ILE A 22 7.52 -0.71 0.82
CA ILE A 22 7.41 -0.99 2.26
C ILE A 22 8.80 -0.96 2.88
N ALA A 23 9.02 0.00 3.79
CA ALA A 23 10.30 0.23 4.45
C ALA A 23 10.47 -0.70 5.65
N THR A 24 9.70 -0.47 6.70
CA THR A 24 9.81 -1.16 7.99
C THR A 24 8.58 -0.87 8.84
N ASP A 25 8.38 -1.63 9.91
CA ASP A 25 7.36 -1.28 10.92
C ASP A 25 7.72 0.05 11.58
N ALA A 26 6.74 0.78 12.12
CA ALA A 26 7.04 1.95 12.94
C ALA A 26 7.99 1.57 14.09
N LYS A 27 8.95 2.45 14.41
CA LYS A 27 9.98 2.22 15.45
C LYS A 27 10.13 3.42 16.37
N GLY A 28 10.73 3.18 17.54
CA GLY A 28 11.09 4.23 18.49
C GLY A 28 9.89 5.03 19.01
N GLU A 29 10.06 6.35 19.12
CA GLU A 29 9.00 7.26 19.58
C GLU A 29 7.73 7.15 18.71
N ILE A 30 7.89 7.05 17.39
CA ILE A 30 6.76 6.96 16.45
C ILE A 30 5.91 5.72 16.74
N ALA A 31 6.55 4.56 16.96
CA ALA A 31 5.85 3.35 17.37
C ALA A 31 5.14 3.52 18.71
N SER A 32 5.81 4.14 19.70
CA SER A 32 5.23 4.37 21.02
C SER A 32 3.95 5.21 20.94
N LYS A 33 3.93 6.28 20.13
CA LYS A 33 2.74 7.10 19.91
C LYS A 33 1.62 6.33 19.23
N PHE A 34 1.91 5.57 18.17
CA PHE A 34 0.89 4.78 17.48
C PHE A 34 0.33 3.65 18.35
N ASN A 35 1.19 2.97 19.11
CA ASN A 35 0.77 1.93 20.04
C ASN A 35 -0.14 2.48 21.15
N ALA A 36 0.16 3.67 21.67
CA ALA A 36 -0.71 4.35 22.64
C ALA A 36 -2.10 4.71 22.06
N MET A 37 -2.19 4.88 20.75
CA MET A 37 -3.45 5.06 20.02
C MET A 37 -4.08 3.73 19.55
N GLY A 38 -3.46 2.57 19.85
CA GLY A 38 -3.93 1.25 19.42
C GLY A 38 -3.76 1.00 17.92
N GLN A 39 -2.79 1.63 17.26
CA GLN A 39 -2.57 1.54 15.81
C GLN A 39 -1.32 0.73 15.46
N ASP A 40 -1.47 -0.33 14.65
CA ASP A 40 -0.35 -1.05 14.03
C ASP A 40 0.02 -0.40 12.69
N MET A 41 1.09 0.42 12.72
CA MET A 41 1.48 1.27 11.61
C MET A 41 2.77 0.78 10.95
N VAL A 42 2.78 0.83 9.62
CA VAL A 42 3.93 0.49 8.78
C VAL A 42 4.44 1.75 8.08
N ALA A 43 5.75 1.94 8.09
CA ALA A 43 6.39 3.00 7.33
C ALA A 43 6.54 2.57 5.87
N VAL A 44 5.99 3.37 4.96
CA VAL A 44 6.07 3.17 3.51
C VAL A 44 6.66 4.41 2.85
N PHE A 45 7.39 4.20 1.76
CA PHE A 45 7.88 5.28 0.92
C PHE A 45 6.95 5.44 -0.28
N LEU A 46 6.41 6.64 -0.42
CA LEU A 46 5.55 7.06 -1.53
C LEU A 46 6.38 7.90 -2.52
N PRO A 47 6.83 7.32 -3.64
CA PRO A 47 7.61 8.02 -4.66
C PRO A 47 6.71 8.84 -5.60
N PRO A 48 7.22 9.93 -6.19
CA PRO A 48 6.63 10.52 -7.38
C PRO A 48 7.00 9.70 -8.62
N THR A 49 6.24 9.93 -9.68
CA THR A 49 6.49 9.40 -11.02
C THR A 49 7.03 10.52 -11.91
N PRO A 50 8.05 10.30 -12.76
CA PRO A 50 8.74 9.03 -13.04
C PRO A 50 10.03 8.83 -12.23
N VAL A 51 10.45 9.78 -11.39
CA VAL A 51 11.75 9.74 -10.71
C VAL A 51 11.57 9.29 -9.25
N PRO A 52 11.86 8.02 -8.90
CA PRO A 52 11.51 7.47 -7.58
C PRO A 52 12.54 7.79 -6.48
N THR A 53 13.44 8.74 -6.69
CA THR A 53 14.55 9.03 -5.76
C THR A 53 14.14 9.96 -4.62
N ALA A 54 13.14 10.81 -4.83
CA ALA A 54 12.50 11.64 -3.80
C ALA A 54 11.13 11.06 -3.45
N GLY A 55 10.51 11.51 -2.36
CA GLY A 55 9.18 11.06 -1.99
C GLY A 55 8.84 11.33 -0.53
N PHE A 56 7.70 10.81 -0.09
CA PHE A 56 7.22 10.98 1.27
C PHE A 56 7.40 9.68 2.05
N LEU A 57 7.84 9.80 3.30
CA LEU A 57 7.67 8.74 4.28
C LEU A 57 6.27 8.86 4.88
N VAL A 58 5.44 7.84 4.65
CA VAL A 58 4.05 7.81 5.12
C VAL A 58 3.88 6.62 6.07
N PHE A 59 3.12 6.82 7.15
CA PHE A 59 2.73 5.74 8.05
C PHE A 59 1.31 5.32 7.75
N VAL A 60 1.10 4.05 7.45
CA VAL A 60 -0.19 3.50 7.03
C VAL A 60 -0.55 2.33 7.94
N PRO A 61 -1.81 2.21 8.40
CA PRO A 61 -2.25 1.03 9.14
C PRO A 61 -1.98 -0.23 8.32
N ARG A 62 -1.38 -1.26 8.93
CA ARG A 62 -0.94 -2.47 8.21
C ARG A 62 -2.06 -3.10 7.40
N GLU A 63 -3.26 -3.13 7.96
CA GLU A 63 -4.47 -3.69 7.35
C GLU A 63 -4.97 -2.94 6.10
N LYS A 64 -4.54 -1.69 5.90
CA LYS A 64 -4.89 -0.86 4.74
C LYS A 64 -3.89 -0.96 3.59
N ILE A 65 -2.89 -1.82 3.71
CA ILE A 65 -1.87 -2.03 2.68
C ILE A 65 -2.21 -3.29 1.91
N VAL A 66 -2.45 -3.16 0.61
CA VAL A 66 -2.60 -4.31 -0.29
C VAL A 66 -1.21 -4.69 -0.80
N LEU A 67 -0.69 -5.84 -0.37
CA LEU A 67 0.62 -6.32 -0.81
C LEU A 67 0.58 -6.75 -2.28
N LEU A 68 1.63 -6.40 -3.02
CA LEU A 68 1.83 -6.85 -4.39
C LEU A 68 2.89 -7.95 -4.44
N ASP A 69 2.75 -8.86 -5.40
CA ASP A 69 3.68 -9.96 -5.63
C ASP A 69 4.92 -9.54 -6.43
N MET A 70 4.92 -8.35 -7.04
CA MET A 70 6.04 -7.86 -7.86
C MET A 70 7.26 -7.49 -7.01
N SER A 71 8.44 -7.60 -7.64
CA SER A 71 9.69 -7.15 -7.03
C SER A 71 9.74 -5.61 -6.91
N PRO A 72 10.49 -5.06 -5.95
CA PRO A 72 10.77 -3.62 -5.89
C PRO A 72 11.39 -3.07 -7.18
N GLU A 73 12.25 -3.85 -7.84
CA GLU A 73 12.89 -3.47 -9.10
C GLU A 73 11.86 -3.34 -10.23
N ASP A 74 10.90 -4.25 -10.32
CA ASP A 74 9.84 -4.16 -11.33
C ASP A 74 8.85 -3.05 -11.04
N ALA A 75 8.53 -2.80 -9.77
CA ALA A 75 7.74 -1.64 -9.36
C ALA A 75 8.42 -0.32 -9.71
N ALA A 76 9.75 -0.22 -9.55
CA ALA A 76 10.52 0.95 -9.94
C ALA A 76 10.48 1.18 -11.46
N LYS A 77 10.62 0.12 -12.28
CA LYS A 77 10.46 0.21 -13.74
C LYS A 77 9.05 0.67 -14.12
N PHE A 78 8.04 0.10 -13.47
CA PHE A 78 6.64 0.48 -13.69
C PHE A 78 6.42 1.97 -13.41
N LEU A 79 6.89 2.47 -12.27
CA LEU A 79 6.85 3.90 -11.92
C LEU A 79 7.60 4.76 -12.94
N ILE A 80 8.85 4.42 -13.29
CA ILE A 80 9.67 5.20 -14.23
C ILE A 80 8.99 5.29 -15.60
N SER A 81 8.30 4.22 -16.02
CA SER A 81 7.57 4.19 -17.29
C SER A 81 6.22 4.95 -17.27
N GLY A 82 5.83 5.53 -16.13
CA GLY A 82 4.51 6.15 -15.97
C GLY A 82 3.36 5.14 -15.97
N GLY A 83 3.63 3.89 -15.58
CA GLY A 83 2.65 2.81 -15.54
C GLY A 83 2.49 2.03 -16.85
N LEU A 84 3.39 2.21 -17.82
CA LEU A 84 3.31 1.54 -19.13
C LEU A 84 3.98 0.17 -19.16
N VAL A 85 4.98 -0.07 -18.33
CA VAL A 85 5.80 -1.30 -18.33
C VAL A 85 5.55 -2.09 -17.04
N ALA A 86 4.54 -2.95 -17.07
CA ALA A 86 4.24 -3.86 -15.96
C ALA A 86 4.97 -5.20 -16.13
N PRO A 87 5.46 -5.81 -15.04
CA PRO A 87 5.97 -7.18 -15.08
C PRO A 87 4.84 -8.16 -15.43
N GLU A 88 5.19 -9.30 -16.05
CA GLU A 88 4.22 -10.39 -16.23
C GLU A 88 3.74 -10.87 -14.87
N HIS A 89 2.42 -10.82 -14.65
CA HIS A 89 1.79 -11.35 -13.45
C HIS A 89 1.21 -12.74 -13.74
N LYS A 90 1.81 -13.77 -13.17
CA LYS A 90 1.18 -15.09 -13.07
C LYS A 90 0.41 -15.12 -11.75
N PRO A 91 -0.93 -15.23 -11.77
CA PRO A 91 -1.71 -15.33 -10.55
C PRO A 91 -1.19 -16.51 -9.73
N SER A 92 -0.64 -16.23 -8.56
CA SER A 92 -0.43 -17.29 -7.57
C SER A 92 -1.82 -17.70 -7.05
N GLU A 93 -2.02 -18.98 -6.75
CA GLU A 93 -3.28 -19.42 -6.14
C GLU A 93 -3.58 -18.54 -4.92
N PRO A 94 -4.82 -18.02 -4.79
CA PRO A 94 -5.10 -16.97 -3.84
C PRO A 94 -4.88 -17.47 -2.41
N LYS A 95 -3.84 -16.97 -1.74
CA LYS A 95 -3.72 -17.04 -0.28
C LYS A 95 -4.70 -16.03 0.32
N GLN A 96 -6.00 -16.34 0.27
CA GLN A 96 -7.05 -15.49 0.85
C GLN A 96 -6.82 -15.29 2.35
N LYS A 97 -6.33 -14.11 2.74
CA LYS A 97 -6.68 -13.53 4.04
C LYS A 97 -7.87 -12.61 3.80
N HIS A 98 -8.96 -12.91 4.52
CA HIS A 98 -10.25 -12.24 4.44
C HIS A 98 -10.10 -10.71 4.48
N LEU A 99 -10.29 -10.05 3.34
CA LEU A 99 -10.76 -8.66 3.36
C LEU A 99 -12.25 -8.71 3.71
N PRO A 100 -12.72 -8.06 4.78
CA PRO A 100 -14.14 -8.02 5.09
C PRO A 100 -14.87 -7.36 3.92
N ARG A 101 -15.85 -8.06 3.35
CA ARG A 101 -16.70 -7.50 2.29
C ARG A 101 -17.40 -6.25 2.84
N PRO A 102 -17.47 -5.15 2.08
CA PRO A 102 -18.33 -4.04 2.45
C PRO A 102 -19.75 -4.57 2.63
N LYS A 103 -20.39 -4.26 3.76
CA LYS A 103 -21.79 -4.63 4.00
C LYS A 103 -22.64 -3.96 2.91
N PRO A 104 -23.58 -4.68 2.26
CA PRO A 104 -24.52 -4.06 1.35
C PRO A 104 -25.27 -2.94 2.08
N VAL A 105 -25.19 -1.72 1.55
CA VAL A 105 -26.01 -0.61 2.03
C VAL A 105 -27.45 -0.96 1.70
N ALA A 106 -28.28 -1.14 2.73
CA ALA A 106 -29.70 -1.35 2.55
C ALA A 106 -30.28 -0.10 1.87
N VAL A 107 -30.67 -0.24 0.60
CA VAL A 107 -31.47 0.78 -0.07
C VAL A 107 -32.85 0.70 0.56
N SER A 108 -33.13 1.61 1.49
CA SER A 108 -34.48 1.83 1.98
C SER A 108 -35.33 2.23 0.78
N LYS A 109 -36.28 1.37 0.40
CA LYS A 109 -37.37 1.80 -0.49
C LYS A 109 -38.15 2.89 0.25
N ALA A 110 -38.23 4.07 -0.34
CA ALA A 110 -39.22 5.07 0.06
C ALA A 110 -40.55 4.71 -0.62
N ASP A 111 -41.63 4.98 0.11
CA ASP A 111 -43.04 4.70 -0.20
C ASP A 111 -43.52 5.23 -1.56
#